data_AF-A0ABD4ZGE5-F1
#
_entry.id   AF-A0ABD4ZGE5-F1
#
_cell.length_a   1.000
_cell.length_b   1.000
_cell.length_c   1.000
_cell.angle_alpha   90.00
_cell.angle_beta   90.00
_cell.angle_gamma   90.00
#
_symmetry.space_group_name_H-M   'P 1'
#
loop_
_entity.id
_entity.type
_entity.pdbx_description
1 polymer ?
#
loop_
_entity_poly.entity_id
_entity_poly.type
_entity_poly.pdbx_seq_one_letter_code
_entity_poly.pdbx_strand_id
1 'polypeptide(L)' 'MFDRYDAGEQAVLVHIYFTQDKDMEDLQEFESLVSSAGVEALQVITGSRKAPHPKYFVGEGKAVEIA' A
#
# COMPACT_ATOMS: atom_id res chain seq x y z
N MET A 1 -19.40 10.18 19.40
CA MET A 1 -18.03 9.85 19.84
C MET A 1 -17.68 8.57 19.11
N PHE A 2 -16.84 8.64 18.08
CA PHE A 2 -16.41 7.44 17.36
C PHE A 2 -15.34 6.79 18.21
N ASP A 3 -15.66 5.62 18.76
CA ASP A 3 -14.70 4.76 19.43
C ASP A 3 -13.66 4.37 18.38
N ARG A 4 -12.46 4.94 18.49
CA ARG A 4 -11.35 4.57 17.61
C ARG A 4 -10.89 3.21 18.12
N TYR A 5 -11.22 2.18 17.36
CA TYR A 5 -10.80 0.81 17.63
C TYR A 5 -9.27 0.82 17.81
N ASP A 6 -8.79 0.47 19.00
CA ASP A 6 -7.38 0.40 19.41
C ASP A 6 -6.63 -0.76 18.71
N ALA A 7 -7.09 -1.19 17.54
CA ALA A 7 -6.41 -2.21 16.75
C ALA A 7 -5.28 -1.54 15.98
N GLY A 8 -4.08 -1.69 16.51
CA GLY A 8 -2.84 -1.78 15.73
C GLY A 8 -2.55 -0.58 14.85
N GLU A 9 -1.72 0.31 15.37
CA GLU A 9 -1.02 1.37 14.63
C GLU A 9 -0.02 0.79 13.61
N GLN A 10 -0.34 -0.29 12.90
CA GLN A 10 0.59 -1.03 12.05
C GLN A 10 -0.05 -1.36 10.70
N ALA A 11 0.67 -1.13 9.61
CA ALA A 11 0.19 -1.40 8.25
C ALA A 11 1.28 -1.95 7.33
N VAL A 12 0.87 -2.74 6.35
CA VAL A 12 1.67 -3.08 5.18
C VAL A 12 1.22 -2.17 4.03
N LEU A 13 2.16 -1.43 3.45
CA LEU A 13 1.90 -0.52 2.34
C LEU A 13 2.11 -1.27 1.04
N VAL A 14 1.12 -1.23 0.15
CA VAL A 14 1.20 -1.89 -1.15
C VAL A 14 1.00 -0.87 -2.26
N HIS A 15 2.04 -0.59 -3.03
CA HIS A 15 2.04 0.40 -4.11
C HIS A 15 2.26 -0.27 -5.48
N ILE A 16 1.36 -0.01 -6.44
CA ILE A 16 1.44 -0.57 -7.79
C ILE A 16 1.66 0.55 -8.80
N TYR A 17 2.80 0.50 -9.48
CA TYR A 17 3.12 1.38 -10.59
C TYR A 17 2.35 0.94 -11.84
N PHE A 18 1.52 1.85 -12.38
CA PHE A 18 0.79 1.60 -13.62
C PHE A 18 1.51 2.08 -14.88
N THR A 19 2.51 2.94 -14.69
CA THR A 19 3.37 3.52 -15.72
C THR A 19 4.74 2.82 -15.77
N GLN A 20 5.48 3.01 -16.87
CA GLN A 20 6.86 2.50 -16.97
C GLN A 20 7.82 3.30 -16.10
N ASP A 21 7.62 4.62 -16.03
CA ASP A 21 8.27 5.48 -15.04
C ASP A 21 7.65 5.21 -13.67
N LYS A 22 8.50 4.82 -12.72
CA LYS A 22 8.12 4.64 -11.33
C LYS A 22 8.20 5.98 -10.64
N ASP A 23 7.03 6.57 -10.37
CA ASP A 23 6.95 7.80 -9.60
C ASP A 23 7.28 7.52 -8.13
N MET A 24 8.49 7.87 -7.71
CA MET A 24 8.92 7.67 -6.34
C MET A 24 8.34 8.73 -5.39
N GLU A 25 7.87 9.87 -5.91
CA GLU A 25 7.29 10.94 -5.10
C GLU A 25 5.92 10.49 -4.55
N ASP A 26 5.10 9.82 -5.37
CA ASP A 26 3.83 9.23 -4.94
C ASP A 26 4.00 8.22 -3.78
N LEU A 27 5.05 7.39 -3.85
CA LEU A 27 5.33 6.41 -2.79
C LEU A 27 5.78 7.10 -1.50
N GLN A 28 6.65 8.10 -1.60
CA GLN A 28 7.12 8.88 -0.45
C GLN A 28 6.01 9.67 0.23
N GLU A 29 5.10 10.25 -0.56
CA GLU A 29 3.90 10.91 -0.04
C GLU A 29 3.02 9.89 0.70
N PHE A 30 2.80 8.70 0.14
CA PHE A 30 2.01 7.67 0.79
C PHE A 30 2.60 7.25 2.14
N GLU A 31 3.92 7.03 2.23
CA GLU A 31 4.61 6.75 3.50
C GLU A 31 4.43 7.90 4.51
N SER A 32 4.54 9.14 4.03
CA SER A 32 4.36 10.34 4.88
C SER A 32 2.94 10.46 5.42
N LEU A 33 1.93 10.13 4.61
CA LEU A 33 0.52 10.12 5.02
C LEU A 33 0.24 9.05 6.08
N VAL A 34 0.80 7.85 5.91
CA VAL A 34 0.68 6.75 6.88
C VAL A 34 1.31 7.16 8.21
N SER A 35 2.53 7.68 8.19
CA SER A 35 3.21 8.17 9.40
C SER A 35 2.40 9.28 10.09
N SER A 36 1.86 10.23 9.32
CA SER A 36 1.06 11.35 9.85
C SER A 36 -0.27 10.88 10.46
N ALA A 37 -0.80 9.74 10.01
CA ALA A 37 -2.01 9.13 10.57
C ALA A 37 -1.78 8.39 11.89
N GLY A 38 -0.53 8.33 12.37
CA GLY A 38 -0.14 7.55 13.55
C GLY A 38 -0.10 6.06 13.26
N VAL A 39 0.31 5.67 12.05
CA VAL A 39 0.44 4.27 11.63
C VAL A 39 1.91 3.99 11.30
N GLU A 40 2.42 2.88 11.81
CA GLU A 40 3.74 2.31 11.55
C GLU A 40 3.67 1.43 10.30
N ALA A 41 4.44 1.79 9.26
CA ALA A 41 4.60 0.95 8.09
C ALA A 41 5.57 -0.22 8.41
N LEU A 42 5.04 -1.43 8.57
CA LEU A 42 5.85 -2.64 8.83
C LEU A 42 6.61 -3.12 7.60
N GLN A 43 6.01 -2.90 6.43
CA GLN A 43 6.58 -3.32 5.16
C GLN A 43 6.02 -2.47 4.03
N VAL A 44 6.89 -2.13 3.07
CA VAL A 44 6.50 -1.50 1.80
C VAL A 44 6.70 -2.51 0.69
N ILE A 45 5.61 -2.87 0.02
CA ILE A 45 5.58 -3.83 -1.09
C ILE A 45 5.27 -3.06 -2.36
N THR A 46 6.19 -3.10 -3.33
CA THR A 46 5.98 -2.49 -4.64
C THR A 46 5.75 -3.53 -5.72
N GLY A 47 5.09 -3.11 -6.80
CA GLY A 47 4.89 -3.91 -8.01
C GLY A 47 4.59 -3.02 -9.20
N SER A 48 4.62 -3.59 -10.41
CA SER A 48 4.30 -2.84 -11.64
C SER A 48 3.35 -3.65 -12.51
N ARG A 49 2.28 -3.02 -13.01
CA ARG A 49 1.27 -3.67 -13.86
C ARG A 49 0.64 -2.66 -14.82
N LYS A 50 0.19 -3.09 -16.00
CA LYS A 50 -0.42 -2.16 -16.97
C LYS A 50 -1.80 -1.62 -16.56
N ALA A 51 -2.53 -2.36 -15.72
CA ALA A 51 -3.88 -2.02 -15.27
C ALA A 51 -4.22 -2.79 -13.98
N PRO A 52 -5.13 -2.28 -13.13
CA PRO A 52 -5.54 -2.96 -11.89
C PRO A 52 -6.20 -4.32 -12.20
N HIS A 53 -5.95 -5.32 -11.35
CA HIS A 53 -6.59 -6.63 -11.50
C HIS A 53 -8.02 -6.51 -10.98
N PRO A 54 -9.05 -6.93 -11.73
CA PRO A 54 -10.44 -6.71 -11.34
C PRO A 54 -10.81 -7.35 -9.98
N LYS A 55 -10.15 -8.46 -9.62
CA LYS A 55 -10.40 -9.15 -8.35
C LYS A 55 -9.49 -8.72 -7.20
N TYR A 56 -8.23 -8.41 -7.48
CA TYR A 56 -7.19 -8.30 -6.45
C TYR A 56 -6.38 -7.01 -6.50
N PHE A 57 -6.65 -6.09 -7.44
CA PHE A 57 -5.88 -4.87 -7.73
C PHE A 57 -4.39 -5.13 -8.10
N VAL A 58 -3.63 -5.79 -7.24
CA VAL A 58 -2.21 -6.19 -7.38
C VAL A 58 -2.00 -7.44 -8.25
N GLY A 59 -3.05 -8.22 -8.51
CA GLY A 59 -2.99 -9.49 -9.27
C GLY A 59 -2.88 -10.73 -8.38
N GLU A 60 -3.20 -11.91 -8.94
CA GLU A 60 -3.30 -13.16 -8.15
C GLU A 60 -1.98 -13.57 -7.50
N GLY A 61 -0.88 -13.61 -8.26
CA GLY A 61 0.43 -14.00 -7.71
C GLY A 61 0.89 -13.06 -6.60
N LYS A 62 0.74 -11.74 -6.82
CA LYS A 62 1.11 -10.74 -5.81
C LYS A 62 0.20 -10.78 -4.58
N ALA A 63 -1.08 -11.08 -4.75
CA ALA A 63 -2.00 -11.26 -3.64
C ALA A 63 -1.63 -12.48 -2.77
N VAL A 64 -1.17 -13.58 -3.39
CA VAL A 64 -0.67 -14.75 -2.66
C VAL A 64 0.61 -14.46 -1.89
N GLU A 65 1.50 -13.58 -2.40
CA GLU A 65 2.70 -13.15 -1.67
C GLU A 65 2.40 -12.30 -0.43
N ILE A 66 1.28 -11.57 -0.43
CA ILE A 66 0.91 -10.62 0.64
C ILE A 66 0.06 -11.29 1.73
N ALA A 67 -0.69 -12.35 1.38
CA ALA A 67 -1.63 -13.06 2.26
C ALA A 67 -0.91 -14.00 3.25
#